data_AF-A0A812FE77-F1
#
_entry.id   AF-A0A812FE77-F1
#
_cell.length_a   1.000
_cell.length_b   1.000
_cell.length_c   1.000
_cell.angle_alpha   90.00
_cell.angle_beta   90.00
_cell.angle_gamma   90.00
#
_symmetry.space_group_name_H-M   'P 1'
#
loop_
_entity.id
_entity.type
_entity.pdbx_description
1 polymer ?
#
loop_
_entity_poly.entity_id
_entity_poly.type
_entity_poly.pdbx_seq_one_letter_code
_entity_poly.pdbx_strand_id
1 'polypeptide(L)'
;MKQLKVLPLVAIISGLMVGCGGGGGGGGGVSKTQLNFTFVKAQEQSIQTSCKVFSRTYEEVENGDITDVNSSLLVAYPIKNALDSQLSIIFSNDKGIVDEESRKFVSNGKVSFYVEDVPEGGYVTITERVGFDTYATSYSQEFLLQNKKVLKDIILTAVSPLPTDSCLTGSSPKVEDRNSLKYINSDDILGDDAAVLPYYFISSLETETSNNPQTNSQTDFQALSSDVTMIAQYRNSTLASLFQYGFEDWNSGEIEMRYTGEDKPIRRTSTLSYGSVEIGVSYREQLKTLAKIDSSKNVFYHPKSLSANEVWFATSQAQVINESSGWNATLNVPIDSSWQLTLDESDLFNVSTLSTAKPTLTNNANGTLSIELSNNISINDSDKGVQRVALRPNRDAVDTKLHVIYSLPKDTVVVPNIERINAGDLTTYELKQDFWFTSGEDVLNAQYVMDMFHATALSSVDKDAHGLIIDEVTRDEALSDSSKLRSLHLVR
;
A
#
# COMPACT_ATOMS: atom_id res chain seq x y z
N MET A 1 6.12 -47.47 -10.31
CA MET A 1 4.77 -47.05 -10.77
C MET A 1 3.79 -47.07 -9.61
N LYS A 2 3.51 -45.89 -9.05
CA LYS A 2 2.20 -45.47 -8.54
C LYS A 2 2.32 -43.96 -8.32
N GLN A 3 1.70 -43.21 -9.22
CA GLN A 3 1.59 -41.76 -9.20
C GLN A 3 0.76 -41.36 -7.98
N LEU A 4 1.34 -40.55 -7.08
CA LEU A 4 0.56 -39.74 -6.16
C LEU A 4 0.33 -38.39 -6.84
N LYS A 5 -0.91 -38.22 -7.31
CA LYS A 5 -1.45 -36.94 -7.78
C LYS A 5 -1.46 -35.98 -6.58
N VAL A 6 -0.66 -34.94 -6.66
CA VAL A 6 -0.75 -33.77 -5.78
C VAL A 6 -1.89 -32.91 -6.33
N LEU A 7 -2.99 -32.84 -5.56
CA LEU A 7 -4.04 -31.84 -5.74
C LEU A 7 -3.74 -30.65 -4.82
N PRO A 8 -4.14 -29.42 -5.21
CA PRO A 8 -3.65 -28.18 -4.62
C PRO A 8 -4.27 -27.91 -3.24
N LEU A 9 -3.45 -27.31 -2.35
CA LEU A 9 -3.82 -26.90 -1.00
C LEU A 9 -4.96 -25.88 -1.03
N VAL A 10 -6.18 -26.35 -0.80
CA VAL A 10 -7.24 -25.59 -0.15
C VAL A 10 -7.73 -26.47 1.00
N ALA A 11 -7.88 -25.87 2.18
CA ALA A 11 -8.31 -26.46 3.45
C ALA A 11 -7.21 -27.04 4.38
N ILE A 12 -6.54 -26.15 5.14
CA ILE A 12 -6.40 -26.34 6.59
C ILE A 12 -6.57 -24.98 7.28
N ILE A 13 -7.82 -24.55 7.46
CA ILE A 13 -8.21 -23.71 8.58
C ILE A 13 -9.13 -24.57 9.43
N SER A 14 -8.61 -25.12 10.53
CA SER A 14 -9.28 -25.09 11.85
C SER A 14 -8.62 -26.08 12.82
N GLY A 15 -8.15 -25.54 13.95
CA GLY A 15 -8.10 -26.26 15.21
C GLY A 15 -6.73 -26.77 15.63
N LEU A 16 -5.90 -25.89 16.23
CA LEU A 16 -4.92 -26.27 17.26
C LEU A 16 -4.26 -25.02 17.85
N MET A 17 -4.99 -24.32 18.71
CA MET A 17 -4.46 -23.62 19.90
C MET A 17 -5.65 -23.30 20.82
N VAL A 18 -6.22 -24.34 21.42
CA VAL A 18 -7.05 -24.19 22.62
C VAL A 18 -6.40 -25.02 23.70
N GLY A 19 -5.81 -24.31 24.66
CA GLY A 19 -5.22 -24.87 25.86
C GLY A 19 -6.25 -25.69 26.65
N CYS A 20 -5.74 -26.77 27.22
CA CYS A 20 -6.39 -27.66 28.16
C CYS A 20 -7.16 -26.90 29.26
N GLY A 21 -8.49 -27.07 29.32
CA GLY A 21 -9.34 -26.59 30.40
C GLY A 21 -10.79 -27.00 30.15
N GLY A 22 -11.28 -27.97 30.91
CA GLY A 22 -12.48 -28.73 30.59
C GLY A 22 -13.82 -28.03 30.83
N GLY A 23 -14.85 -28.62 30.20
CA GLY A 23 -16.22 -28.65 30.70
C GLY A 23 -17.18 -27.64 30.09
N GLY A 24 -18.19 -28.16 29.38
CA GLY A 24 -19.42 -27.42 29.07
C GLY A 24 -19.83 -27.52 27.61
N GLY A 25 -20.73 -28.46 27.30
CA GLY A 25 -21.39 -28.53 26.01
C GLY A 25 -22.19 -27.24 25.73
N GLY A 26 -21.82 -26.56 24.66
CA GLY A 26 -22.58 -25.46 24.06
C GLY A 26 -22.49 -25.64 22.56
N GLY A 27 -23.65 -25.61 21.89
CA GLY A 27 -23.75 -25.85 20.45
C GLY A 27 -22.72 -25.02 19.67
N GLY A 28 -21.88 -25.73 18.91
CA GLY A 28 -20.85 -25.13 18.07
C GLY A 28 -21.50 -24.38 16.92
N GLY A 29 -21.95 -23.15 17.17
CA GLY A 29 -22.10 -22.17 16.12
C GLY A 29 -20.74 -21.91 15.51
N VAL A 30 -20.64 -21.96 14.19
CA VAL A 30 -19.42 -21.57 13.47
C VAL A 30 -19.08 -20.15 13.91
N SER A 31 -17.85 -19.94 14.40
CA SER A 31 -17.39 -18.61 14.80
C SER A 31 -17.36 -17.72 13.56
N LYS A 32 -18.15 -16.64 13.57
CA LYS A 32 -18.18 -15.65 12.48
C LYS A 32 -17.27 -14.47 12.81
N THR A 33 -16.62 -13.93 11.79
CA THR A 33 -15.75 -12.76 11.87
C THR A 33 -16.54 -11.53 11.44
N GLN A 34 -16.81 -10.63 12.38
CA GLN A 34 -17.46 -9.36 12.09
C GLN A 34 -16.43 -8.34 11.58
N LEU A 35 -16.72 -7.70 10.43
CA LEU A 35 -16.01 -6.53 9.94
C LEU A 35 -16.87 -5.27 10.16
N ASN A 36 -16.22 -4.16 10.46
CA ASN A 36 -16.85 -2.86 10.72
C ASN A 36 -16.25 -1.82 9.79
N PHE A 37 -17.09 -1.26 8.92
CA PHE A 37 -16.70 -0.18 8.01
C PHE A 37 -17.29 1.13 8.53
N THR A 38 -16.43 2.12 8.71
CA THR A 38 -16.81 3.50 9.06
C THR A 38 -16.56 4.39 7.87
N PHE A 39 -17.51 5.26 7.53
CA PHE A 39 -17.43 6.15 6.39
C PHE A 39 -17.26 7.61 6.82
N VAL A 40 -16.36 8.31 6.16
CA VAL A 40 -15.99 9.71 6.43
C VAL A 40 -15.86 10.50 5.14
N LYS A 41 -16.03 11.82 5.20
CA LYS A 41 -15.57 12.70 4.12
C LYS A 41 -14.14 13.12 4.39
N ALA A 42 -13.22 12.73 3.54
CA ALA A 42 -11.84 13.20 3.60
C ALA A 42 -11.69 14.53 2.86
N GLN A 43 -10.89 15.43 3.44
CA GLN A 43 -10.59 16.73 2.86
C GLN A 43 -9.15 17.11 3.18
N GLU A 44 -8.49 17.73 2.22
CA GLU A 44 -7.23 18.41 2.44
C GLU A 44 -7.50 19.76 3.12
N GLN A 45 -6.64 20.10 4.08
CA GLN A 45 -6.66 21.36 4.79
C GLN A 45 -5.26 21.96 4.89
N SER A 46 -5.21 23.26 5.14
CA SER A 46 -3.96 23.91 5.53
C SER A 46 -3.47 23.40 6.89
N ILE A 47 -2.16 23.56 7.11
CA ILE A 47 -1.37 23.03 8.23
C ILE A 47 -1.83 23.32 9.67
N GLN A 48 -2.84 24.16 9.89
CA GLN A 48 -3.37 24.44 11.23
C GLN A 48 -4.73 23.77 11.44
N THR A 49 -4.77 22.70 12.22
CA THR A 49 -6.01 21.98 12.52
C THR A 49 -6.02 21.36 13.92
N SER A 50 -7.21 21.30 14.53
CA SER A 50 -7.48 20.52 15.75
C SER A 50 -7.99 19.10 15.43
N CYS A 51 -8.15 18.80 14.14
CA CYS A 51 -8.57 17.50 13.65
C CYS A 51 -7.46 16.46 13.80
N LYS A 52 -7.85 15.19 13.86
CA LYS A 52 -6.92 14.09 13.64
C LYS A 52 -6.38 14.17 12.22
N VAL A 53 -5.06 14.22 12.10
CA VAL A 53 -4.31 14.14 10.85
C VAL A 53 -4.16 12.67 10.46
N PHE A 54 -4.50 12.36 9.21
CA PHE A 54 -4.38 11.01 8.62
C PHE A 54 -3.21 10.91 7.64
N SER A 55 -2.84 12.01 7.01
CA SER A 55 -1.68 12.12 6.14
C SER A 55 -1.19 13.56 6.09
N ARG A 56 0.11 13.74 5.87
CA ARG A 56 0.76 15.02 5.60
C ARG A 56 1.46 14.91 4.25
N THR A 57 1.22 15.89 3.39
CA THR A 57 1.91 15.99 2.11
C THR A 57 2.72 17.28 2.10
N TYR A 58 4.00 17.15 1.75
CA TYR A 58 4.92 18.26 1.49
C TYR A 58 5.30 18.20 0.02
N GLU A 59 4.84 19.17 -0.76
CA GLU A 59 5.18 19.32 -2.17
C GLU A 59 6.15 20.48 -2.32
N GLU A 60 7.38 20.19 -2.71
CA GLU A 60 8.32 21.18 -3.22
C GLU A 60 7.92 21.60 -4.63
N VAL A 61 7.63 22.88 -4.81
CA VAL A 61 7.32 23.50 -6.08
C VAL A 61 8.47 24.43 -6.44
N GLU A 62 9.24 24.05 -7.44
CA GLU A 62 10.27 24.93 -8.01
C GLU A 62 9.61 26.05 -8.84
N ASN A 63 9.69 27.28 -8.32
CA ASN A 63 9.26 28.51 -8.98
C ASN A 63 10.48 29.34 -9.40
N GLY A 64 11.21 28.87 -10.41
CA GLY A 64 12.46 29.48 -10.86
C GLY A 64 13.61 29.15 -9.90
N ASP A 65 14.25 30.16 -9.31
CA ASP A 65 15.33 29.98 -8.32
C ASP A 65 14.80 29.83 -6.88
N ILE A 66 13.48 29.80 -6.68
CA ILE A 66 12.81 29.69 -5.38
C ILE A 66 12.11 28.35 -5.31
N THR A 67 12.39 27.57 -4.28
CA THR A 67 11.62 26.36 -3.93
C THR A 67 10.57 26.74 -2.90
N ASP A 68 9.29 26.71 -3.29
CA ASP A 68 8.16 26.86 -2.36
C ASP A 68 7.76 25.47 -1.84
N VAL A 69 7.54 25.33 -0.53
CA VAL A 69 7.02 24.08 0.05
C VAL A 69 5.53 24.25 0.34
N ASN A 70 4.69 23.62 -0.46
CA ASN A 70 3.26 23.52 -0.18
C ASN A 70 3.02 22.37 0.80
N SER A 71 2.30 22.64 1.89
CA SER A 71 1.97 21.64 2.89
C SER A 71 0.45 21.49 3.03
N SER A 72 -0.05 20.26 2.92
CA SER A 72 -1.45 19.93 3.14
C SER A 72 -1.62 18.80 4.15
N LEU A 73 -2.72 18.86 4.90
CA LEU A 73 -3.11 17.84 5.88
C LEU A 73 -4.37 17.15 5.38
N LEU A 74 -4.35 15.82 5.32
CA LEU A 74 -5.57 15.05 5.12
C LEU A 74 -6.27 14.85 6.46
N VAL A 75 -7.50 15.36 6.56
CA VAL A 75 -8.37 15.19 7.73
C VAL A 75 -9.70 14.58 7.30
N ALA A 76 -10.41 13.98 8.26
CA ALA A 76 -11.66 13.28 7.99
C ALA A 76 -12.82 13.85 8.80
N TYR A 77 -13.99 13.91 8.16
CA TYR A 77 -15.24 14.40 8.72
C TYR A 77 -16.27 13.26 8.81
N PRO A 78 -16.88 13.00 9.97
CA PRO A 78 -17.95 12.01 10.06
C PRO A 78 -19.12 12.39 9.15
N ILE A 79 -19.61 11.43 8.36
CA ILE A 79 -20.81 11.67 7.53
C ILE A 79 -22.10 11.67 8.34
N LYS A 80 -22.06 11.22 9.61
CA LYS A 80 -23.23 11.07 10.50
C LYS A 80 -24.37 10.37 9.75
N ASN A 81 -25.58 10.90 9.79
CA ASN A 81 -26.75 10.35 9.11
C ASN A 81 -26.99 10.91 7.70
N ALA A 82 -26.08 11.74 7.16
CA ALA A 82 -26.32 12.48 5.92
C ALA A 82 -26.45 11.56 4.69
N LEU A 83 -25.80 10.39 4.71
CA LEU A 83 -25.82 9.41 3.61
C LEU A 83 -26.46 8.07 4.02
N ASP A 84 -27.15 7.98 5.15
CA ASP A 84 -27.70 6.71 5.65
C ASP A 84 -28.63 6.02 4.62
N SER A 85 -29.35 6.77 3.78
CA SER A 85 -30.20 6.21 2.72
C SER A 85 -29.53 6.08 1.34
N GLN A 86 -28.30 6.60 1.20
CA GLN A 86 -27.57 6.66 -0.07
C GLN A 86 -26.37 5.72 -0.09
N LEU A 87 -25.89 5.30 1.09
CA LEU A 87 -24.73 4.44 1.27
C LEU A 87 -25.16 3.12 1.90
N SER A 88 -24.84 2.00 1.26
CA SER A 88 -25.18 0.66 1.74
C SER A 88 -24.11 -0.35 1.40
N ILE A 89 -24.16 -1.51 2.05
CA ILE A 89 -23.49 -2.71 1.57
C ILE A 89 -24.51 -3.71 1.06
N ILE A 90 -24.11 -4.54 0.12
CA ILE A 90 -24.92 -5.63 -0.41
C ILE A 90 -24.05 -6.80 -0.85
N PHE A 91 -24.57 -8.02 -0.73
CA PHE A 91 -23.86 -9.23 -1.12
C PHE A 91 -24.25 -9.68 -2.53
N SER A 92 -23.31 -10.35 -3.18
CA SER A 92 -23.52 -11.04 -4.45
C SER A 92 -22.81 -12.37 -4.45
N ASN A 93 -23.29 -13.32 -5.26
CA ASN A 93 -22.66 -14.63 -5.41
C ASN A 93 -21.44 -14.60 -6.35
N ASP A 94 -20.81 -15.76 -6.53
CA ASP A 94 -19.70 -16.02 -7.45
C ASP A 94 -19.94 -15.58 -8.90
N LYS A 95 -21.22 -15.51 -9.31
CA LYS A 95 -21.64 -15.05 -10.64
C LYS A 95 -21.97 -13.57 -10.69
N GLY A 96 -21.80 -12.84 -9.59
CA GLY A 96 -22.10 -11.41 -9.46
C GLY A 96 -23.59 -11.09 -9.33
N ILE A 97 -24.44 -12.10 -9.10
CA ILE A 97 -25.88 -11.89 -8.89
C ILE A 97 -26.08 -11.39 -7.47
N VAL A 98 -26.71 -10.23 -7.37
CA VAL A 98 -26.97 -9.52 -6.12
C VAL A 98 -28.13 -10.17 -5.35
N ASP A 99 -27.97 -10.28 -4.03
CA ASP A 99 -29.03 -10.61 -3.10
C ASP A 99 -29.57 -9.34 -2.44
N GLU A 100 -30.72 -8.84 -2.91
CA GLU A 100 -31.34 -7.62 -2.38
C GLU A 100 -31.78 -7.74 -0.91
N GLU A 101 -32.03 -8.95 -0.41
CA GLU A 101 -32.38 -9.14 1.01
C GLU A 101 -31.17 -8.92 1.94
N SER A 102 -29.96 -9.03 1.41
CA SER A 102 -28.71 -8.77 2.15
C SER A 102 -28.40 -7.28 2.31
N ARG A 103 -29.14 -6.39 1.64
CA ARG A 103 -28.84 -4.95 1.62
C ARG A 103 -28.91 -4.37 3.03
N LYS A 104 -27.80 -3.77 3.46
CA LYS A 104 -27.69 -3.08 4.74
C LYS A 104 -27.23 -1.66 4.53
N PHE A 105 -28.13 -0.73 4.78
CA PHE A 105 -27.83 0.69 4.78
C PHE A 105 -26.92 1.07 5.94
N VAL A 106 -26.06 2.05 5.68
CA VAL A 106 -25.21 2.67 6.69
C VAL A 106 -26.09 3.37 7.72
N SER A 107 -25.67 3.31 8.99
CA SER A 107 -26.32 4.05 10.07
C SER A 107 -25.28 4.88 10.83
N ASN A 108 -25.48 6.20 10.86
CA ASN A 108 -24.55 7.14 11.45
C ASN A 108 -23.10 6.95 10.94
N GLY A 109 -22.96 6.72 9.64
CA GLY A 109 -21.67 6.53 8.99
C GLY A 109 -21.01 5.17 9.27
N LYS A 110 -21.71 4.19 9.84
CA LYS A 110 -21.16 2.87 10.11
C LYS A 110 -22.01 1.75 9.54
N VAL A 111 -21.35 0.66 9.16
CA VAL A 111 -21.99 -0.61 8.82
C VAL A 111 -21.11 -1.77 9.28
N SER A 112 -21.75 -2.86 9.69
CA SER A 112 -21.06 -4.08 10.09
C SER A 112 -21.70 -5.29 9.43
N PHE A 113 -20.89 -6.29 9.13
CA PHE A 113 -21.34 -7.55 8.55
C PHE A 113 -20.38 -8.68 8.93
N TYR A 114 -20.81 -9.93 8.74
CA TYR A 114 -19.95 -11.09 8.93
C TYR A 114 -19.43 -11.57 7.58
N VAL A 115 -18.13 -11.86 7.49
CA VAL A 115 -17.52 -12.33 6.22
C VAL A 115 -18.10 -13.67 5.78
N GLU A 116 -18.45 -14.52 6.75
CA GLU A 116 -19.02 -15.84 6.53
C GLU A 116 -20.49 -15.79 6.08
N ASP A 117 -21.14 -14.62 6.10
CA ASP A 117 -22.49 -14.42 5.53
C ASP A 117 -22.45 -14.03 4.06
N VAL A 118 -21.28 -13.63 3.54
CA VAL A 118 -21.09 -13.41 2.10
C VAL A 118 -21.13 -14.77 1.40
N PRO A 119 -21.83 -14.93 0.26
CA PRO A 119 -21.83 -16.20 -0.48
C PRO A 119 -20.41 -16.65 -0.88
N GLU A 120 -20.19 -17.97 -0.91
CA GLU A 120 -18.91 -18.56 -1.32
C GLU A 120 -18.50 -18.09 -2.73
N GLY A 121 -17.26 -17.61 -2.86
CA GLY A 121 -16.73 -17.05 -4.11
C GLY A 121 -17.36 -15.70 -4.51
N GLY A 122 -18.29 -15.18 -3.72
CA GLY A 122 -19.01 -13.95 -3.97
C GLY A 122 -18.30 -12.70 -3.45
N TYR A 123 -19.07 -11.62 -3.35
CA TYR A 123 -18.56 -10.29 -3.02
C TYR A 123 -19.49 -9.57 -2.04
N VAL A 124 -18.90 -8.77 -1.15
CA VAL A 124 -19.60 -7.64 -0.53
C VAL A 124 -19.29 -6.39 -1.35
N THR A 125 -20.31 -5.60 -1.64
CA THR A 125 -20.18 -4.37 -2.42
C THR A 125 -20.73 -3.20 -1.62
N ILE A 126 -19.90 -2.19 -1.41
CA ILE A 126 -20.31 -0.88 -0.95
C ILE A 126 -20.92 -0.15 -2.14
N THR A 127 -22.09 0.44 -1.96
CA THR A 127 -22.80 1.21 -2.99
C THR A 127 -23.13 2.59 -2.44
N GLU A 128 -22.72 3.64 -3.14
CA GLU A 128 -23.06 5.01 -2.81
C GLU A 128 -23.79 5.70 -3.97
N ARG A 129 -24.95 6.28 -3.69
CA ARG A 129 -25.71 7.05 -4.68
C ARG A 129 -25.42 8.55 -4.57
N VAL A 130 -24.86 9.14 -5.63
CA VAL A 130 -24.56 10.56 -5.75
C VAL A 130 -25.41 11.16 -6.86
N GLY A 131 -26.55 11.76 -6.50
CA GLY A 131 -27.54 12.22 -7.48
C GLY A 131 -28.20 11.06 -8.23
N PHE A 132 -27.96 10.98 -9.54
CA PHE A 132 -28.41 9.86 -10.40
C PHE A 132 -27.35 8.78 -10.55
N ASP A 133 -26.14 9.04 -10.07
CA ASP A 133 -24.99 8.17 -10.28
C ASP A 133 -24.76 7.25 -9.08
N THR A 134 -24.19 6.09 -9.34
CA THR A 134 -23.81 5.07 -8.36
C THR A 134 -22.32 4.83 -8.41
N TYR A 135 -21.72 4.70 -7.24
CA TYR A 135 -20.32 4.40 -7.04
C TYR A 135 -20.21 3.11 -6.25
N ALA A 136 -19.34 2.20 -6.68
CA ALA A 136 -19.25 0.87 -6.12
C ALA A 136 -17.81 0.49 -5.76
N THR A 137 -17.64 -0.16 -4.61
CA THR A 137 -16.40 -0.87 -4.26
C THR A 137 -16.75 -2.26 -3.77
N SER A 138 -16.26 -3.28 -4.46
CA SER A 138 -16.48 -4.69 -4.13
C SER A 138 -15.22 -5.32 -3.57
N TYR A 139 -15.40 -6.16 -2.55
CA TYR A 139 -14.37 -7.02 -2.00
C TYR A 139 -14.83 -8.46 -2.16
N SER A 140 -14.01 -9.27 -2.83
CA SER A 140 -14.26 -10.72 -2.88
C SER A 140 -14.21 -11.31 -1.47
N GLN A 141 -15.01 -12.35 -1.22
CA GLN A 141 -15.04 -13.00 0.09
C GLN A 141 -13.66 -13.57 0.48
N GLU A 142 -12.96 -14.19 -0.47
CA GLU A 142 -11.62 -14.75 -0.25
C GLU A 142 -10.61 -13.67 0.19
N PHE A 143 -10.63 -12.49 -0.44
CA PHE A 143 -9.78 -11.38 -0.08
C PHE A 143 -10.06 -10.92 1.36
N LEU A 144 -11.34 -10.80 1.73
CA LEU A 144 -11.73 -10.44 3.09
C LEU A 144 -11.33 -11.51 4.11
N LEU A 145 -11.49 -12.81 3.79
CA LEU A 145 -11.10 -13.90 4.68
C LEU A 145 -9.60 -13.91 4.94
N GLN A 146 -8.78 -13.72 3.90
CA GLN A 146 -7.32 -13.64 4.02
C GLN A 146 -6.88 -12.42 4.84
N ASN A 147 -7.58 -11.30 4.70
CA ASN A 147 -7.19 -10.01 5.29
C ASN A 147 -8.05 -9.57 6.49
N LYS A 148 -8.88 -10.46 7.04
CA LYS A 148 -9.87 -10.12 8.09
C LYS A 148 -9.29 -9.52 9.36
N LYS A 149 -8.01 -9.75 9.66
CA LYS A 149 -7.33 -9.17 10.83
C LYS A 149 -7.11 -7.66 10.64
N VAL A 150 -6.55 -7.27 9.51
CA VAL A 150 -6.23 -5.87 9.20
C VAL A 150 -7.45 -5.10 8.69
N LEU A 151 -8.46 -5.80 8.15
CA LEU A 151 -9.73 -5.19 7.67
C LEU A 151 -10.86 -5.20 8.70
N LYS A 152 -10.59 -5.60 9.94
CA LYS A 152 -11.63 -5.75 10.98
C LYS A 152 -12.37 -4.45 11.27
N ASP A 153 -11.63 -3.36 11.40
CA ASP A 153 -12.16 -2.04 11.75
C ASP A 153 -11.45 -1.01 10.85
N ILE A 154 -12.11 -0.62 9.76
CA ILE A 154 -11.52 0.28 8.76
C ILE A 154 -12.35 1.54 8.56
N ILE A 155 -11.66 2.61 8.16
CA ILE A 155 -12.26 3.88 7.79
C ILE A 155 -12.15 4.04 6.29
N LEU A 156 -13.28 4.22 5.61
CA LEU A 156 -13.38 4.42 4.18
C LEU A 156 -13.92 5.82 3.90
N THR A 157 -13.56 6.38 2.76
CA THR A 157 -14.15 7.63 2.30
C THR A 157 -15.57 7.44 1.75
N ALA A 158 -16.41 8.44 1.94
CA ALA A 158 -17.59 8.66 1.11
C ALA A 158 -17.23 9.54 -0.10
N VAL A 159 -17.86 9.24 -1.23
CA VAL A 159 -17.69 9.97 -2.49
C VAL A 159 -18.44 11.30 -2.45
N SER A 160 -19.66 11.31 -1.94
CA SER A 160 -20.57 12.46 -1.95
C SER A 160 -19.93 13.69 -1.34
N PRO A 161 -20.17 14.89 -1.90
CA PRO A 161 -19.87 16.12 -1.21
C PRO A 161 -20.80 16.26 0.00
N LEU A 162 -20.24 16.63 1.15
CA LEU A 162 -21.00 16.86 2.38
C LEU A 162 -20.60 18.22 2.97
N PRO A 163 -21.55 18.98 3.54
CA PRO A 163 -21.20 20.11 4.39
C PRO A 163 -20.51 19.58 5.64
N THR A 164 -19.31 20.07 5.91
CA THR A 164 -18.41 19.55 6.94
C THR A 164 -18.21 20.57 8.05
N ASP A 165 -18.87 20.34 9.19
CA ASP A 165 -18.84 21.30 10.32
C ASP A 165 -17.91 20.88 11.47
N SER A 166 -17.62 19.58 11.61
CA SER A 166 -16.77 19.03 12.68
C SER A 166 -16.05 17.78 12.20
N CYS A 167 -14.73 17.82 12.26
CA CYS A 167 -13.86 16.70 11.90
C CYS A 167 -13.72 15.68 13.04
N LEU A 168 -13.17 14.52 12.72
CA LEU A 168 -12.68 13.57 13.69
C LEU A 168 -11.55 14.19 14.51
N THR A 169 -11.62 14.03 15.82
CA THR A 169 -10.57 14.43 16.76
C THR A 169 -9.84 13.20 17.28
N GLY A 170 -8.59 13.38 17.68
CA GLY A 170 -7.74 12.30 18.18
C GLY A 170 -6.31 12.77 18.34
N SER A 171 -5.45 11.88 18.84
CA SER A 171 -4.02 12.11 18.82
C SER A 171 -3.49 12.00 17.40
N SER A 172 -2.62 12.92 17.04
CA SER A 172 -1.77 12.85 15.85
C SER A 172 -0.34 13.10 16.28
N PRO A 173 0.65 12.52 15.58
CA PRO A 173 2.05 12.89 15.79
C PRO A 173 2.21 14.40 15.66
N LYS A 174 2.96 15.00 16.59
CA LYS A 174 3.23 16.44 16.60
C LYS A 174 4.56 16.71 15.91
N VAL A 175 4.66 17.86 15.26
CA VAL A 175 5.97 18.36 14.80
C VAL A 175 6.75 18.84 16.02
N GLU A 176 7.98 18.35 16.17
CA GLU A 176 8.89 18.68 17.27
C GLU A 176 10.28 18.97 16.73
N ASP A 177 10.93 20.00 17.28
CA ASP A 177 12.33 20.30 16.98
C ASP A 177 13.25 19.27 17.65
N ARG A 178 14.15 18.68 16.87
CA ARG A 178 15.16 17.72 17.32
C ARG A 178 16.49 18.44 17.52
N ASN A 179 16.59 19.23 18.60
CA ASN A 179 17.70 20.17 18.87
C ASN A 179 18.85 19.64 19.74
N SER A 180 18.93 18.33 19.99
CA SER A 180 19.90 17.78 20.94
C SER A 180 20.51 16.44 20.50
N LEU A 181 20.43 16.13 19.22
CA LEU A 181 21.02 14.92 18.67
C LEU A 181 22.53 15.11 18.57
N LYS A 182 23.29 14.09 18.95
CA LYS A 182 24.74 14.09 18.87
C LYS A 182 25.24 12.76 18.39
N TYR A 183 25.84 12.77 17.22
CA TYR A 183 26.42 11.59 16.59
C TYR A 183 27.94 11.64 16.65
N ILE A 184 28.55 10.46 16.64
CA ILE A 184 30.00 10.28 16.49
C ILE A 184 30.25 9.31 15.34
N ASN A 185 31.40 9.48 14.70
CA ASN A 185 31.84 8.59 13.64
C ASN A 185 32.06 7.18 14.19
N SER A 186 31.81 6.18 13.34
CA SER A 186 32.13 4.80 13.67
C SER A 186 33.62 4.60 13.94
N ASP A 187 33.96 3.82 14.97
CA ASP A 187 35.34 3.42 15.25
C ASP A 187 35.95 2.52 14.16
N ASP A 188 35.11 1.98 13.27
CA ASP A 188 35.52 1.16 12.12
C ASP A 188 36.09 1.97 10.94
N ILE A 189 36.01 3.32 10.98
CA ILE A 189 36.54 4.18 9.92
C ILE A 189 38.07 4.24 9.99
N LEU A 190 38.73 3.95 8.87
CA LEU A 190 40.18 4.06 8.74
C LEU A 190 40.54 5.46 8.20
N GLY A 191 41.09 6.34 9.03
CA GLY A 191 41.56 7.68 8.64
C GLY A 191 40.56 8.82 8.89
N ASP A 192 40.90 10.04 8.45
CA ASP A 192 40.11 11.27 8.71
C ASP A 192 38.98 11.53 7.68
N ASP A 193 38.69 10.56 6.81
CA ASP A 193 37.77 10.72 5.66
C ASP A 193 36.35 11.16 6.05
N ALA A 194 35.89 10.81 7.25
CA ALA A 194 34.56 11.17 7.75
C ALA A 194 34.41 12.65 8.12
N ALA A 195 35.52 13.31 8.50
CA ALA A 195 35.49 14.67 9.05
C ALA A 195 35.18 15.74 7.99
N VAL A 196 35.28 15.40 6.70
CA VAL A 196 35.07 16.30 5.57
C VAL A 196 33.74 16.08 4.84
N LEU A 197 32.97 15.06 5.24
CA LEU A 197 31.69 14.73 4.61
C LEU A 197 30.54 15.44 5.34
N PRO A 198 29.57 16.03 4.63
CA PRO A 198 28.39 16.60 5.26
C PRO A 198 27.51 15.50 5.88
N TYR A 199 26.87 15.85 6.99
CA TYR A 199 25.86 15.06 7.68
C TYR A 199 24.47 15.42 7.17
N TYR A 200 23.66 14.41 6.95
CA TYR A 200 22.27 14.55 6.53
C TYR A 200 21.39 14.00 7.66
N PHE A 201 20.68 14.88 8.36
CA PHE A 201 19.66 14.52 9.33
C PHE A 201 18.35 14.32 8.57
N ILE A 202 17.73 13.15 8.69
CA ILE A 202 16.62 12.71 7.86
C ILE A 202 15.47 12.31 8.78
N SER A 203 14.36 13.04 8.69
CA SER A 203 13.08 12.72 9.34
C SER A 203 12.05 12.32 8.28
N SER A 204 10.82 12.01 8.71
CA SER A 204 9.69 11.85 7.79
C SER A 204 9.19 13.18 7.22
N LEU A 205 9.64 14.31 7.79
CA LEU A 205 9.23 15.65 7.38
C LEU A 205 10.23 16.30 6.43
N GLU A 206 11.53 16.10 6.69
CA GLU A 206 12.57 16.83 5.97
C GLU A 206 13.94 16.14 6.04
N THR A 207 14.87 16.70 5.26
CA THR A 207 16.29 16.38 5.33
C THR A 207 17.09 17.66 5.53
N GLU A 208 17.79 17.76 6.66
CA GLU A 208 18.65 18.90 6.99
C GLU A 208 20.13 18.55 6.83
N THR A 209 20.89 19.42 6.17
CA THR A 209 22.31 19.19 5.86
C THR A 209 23.22 20.04 6.74
N SER A 210 24.17 19.42 7.43
CA SER A 210 25.09 20.10 8.35
C SER A 210 26.53 19.62 8.18
N ASN A 211 27.50 20.49 8.49
CA ASN A 211 28.89 20.08 8.65
C ASN A 211 29.21 19.64 10.09
N ASN A 212 28.24 19.70 11.00
CA ASN A 212 28.38 19.27 12.38
C ASN A 212 27.56 18.00 12.61
N PRO A 213 28.08 17.01 13.36
CA PRO A 213 27.35 15.78 13.70
C PRO A 213 26.30 16.00 14.82
N GLN A 214 25.90 17.25 15.04
CA GLN A 214 25.02 17.64 16.13
C GLN A 214 23.92 18.56 15.62
N THR A 215 22.72 18.36 16.15
CA THR A 215 21.63 19.32 16.00
C THR A 215 21.58 20.24 17.21
N ASN A 216 21.17 21.47 16.97
CA ASN A 216 20.96 22.50 17.99
C ASN A 216 19.80 23.41 17.56
N SER A 217 19.48 24.41 18.39
CA SER A 217 18.43 25.40 18.11
C SER A 217 18.60 26.19 16.80
N GLN A 218 19.76 26.11 16.15
CA GLN A 218 20.06 26.76 14.88
C GLN A 218 20.01 25.80 13.69
N THR A 219 19.91 24.49 13.93
CA THR A 219 19.76 23.47 12.89
C THR A 219 18.33 23.42 12.34
N ASP A 220 17.35 23.85 13.13
CA ASP A 220 15.93 23.87 12.76
C ASP A 220 15.39 22.52 12.27
N PHE A 221 16.03 21.41 12.66
CA PHE A 221 15.64 20.07 12.23
C PHE A 221 14.42 19.57 13.00
N GLN A 222 13.36 19.26 12.27
CA GLN A 222 12.05 18.87 12.77
C GLN A 222 11.73 17.42 12.41
N ALA A 223 11.01 16.77 13.31
CA ALA A 223 10.49 15.43 13.09
C ALA A 223 9.10 15.31 13.69
N LEU A 224 8.35 14.28 13.26
CA LEU A 224 7.14 13.91 13.99
C LEU A 224 7.52 13.29 15.34
N SER A 225 6.68 13.48 16.36
CA SER A 225 6.90 12.94 17.71
C SER A 225 6.97 11.41 17.74
N SER A 226 6.40 10.75 16.73
CA SER A 226 6.50 9.30 16.52
C SER A 226 7.70 8.89 15.68
N ASP A 227 8.37 9.82 15.00
CA ASP A 227 9.47 9.56 14.08
C ASP A 227 10.80 9.35 14.80
N VAL A 228 11.49 8.28 14.42
CA VAL A 228 12.88 8.00 14.74
C VAL A 228 13.74 8.56 13.62
N THR A 229 14.45 9.64 13.91
CA THR A 229 15.29 10.30 12.93
C THR A 229 16.55 9.49 12.62
N MET A 230 17.02 9.63 11.38
CA MET A 230 18.24 9.00 10.87
C MET A 230 19.29 10.07 10.59
N ILE A 231 20.56 9.76 10.79
CA ILE A 231 21.68 10.50 10.22
C ILE A 231 22.34 9.68 9.12
N ALA A 232 22.83 10.34 8.08
CA ALA A 232 23.66 9.70 7.06
C ALA A 232 24.82 10.61 6.64
N GLN A 233 25.90 9.98 6.17
CA GLN A 233 26.93 10.63 5.37
C GLN A 233 27.15 9.84 4.09
N TYR A 234 27.58 10.51 3.03
CA TYR A 234 27.83 9.91 1.72
C TYR A 234 29.26 10.20 1.27
N ARG A 235 29.92 9.23 0.62
CA ARG A 235 31.30 9.36 0.11
C ARG A 235 31.47 10.44 -0.95
N ASN A 236 30.37 10.87 -1.55
CA ASN A 236 30.32 11.91 -2.57
C ASN A 236 29.05 12.73 -2.36
N SER A 237 28.94 13.85 -3.08
CA SER A 237 27.77 14.75 -3.00
C SER A 237 26.47 14.16 -3.57
N THR A 238 26.44 12.86 -3.90
CA THR A 238 25.24 12.18 -4.39
C THR A 238 24.75 11.21 -3.32
N LEU A 239 23.43 11.10 -3.16
CA LEU A 239 22.75 10.13 -2.29
C LEU A 239 22.98 8.67 -2.72
N ALA A 240 24.06 8.33 -3.44
CA ALA A 240 24.28 7.02 -4.06
C ALA A 240 25.35 6.18 -3.35
N SER A 241 26.24 6.79 -2.58
CA SER A 241 27.37 6.10 -1.94
C SER A 241 27.37 6.34 -0.44
N LEU A 242 26.44 5.67 0.26
CA LEU A 242 26.33 5.73 1.70
C LEU A 242 27.67 5.40 2.35
N PHE A 243 28.18 6.27 3.21
CA PHE A 243 29.45 6.12 3.94
C PHE A 243 29.23 5.60 5.35
N GLN A 244 28.29 6.20 6.09
CA GLN A 244 27.80 5.72 7.37
C GLN A 244 26.38 6.23 7.63
N TYR A 245 25.67 5.59 8.54
CA TYR A 245 24.34 6.00 8.98
C TYR A 245 24.11 5.69 10.46
N GLY A 246 23.12 6.32 11.07
CA GLY A 246 22.68 6.01 12.42
C GLY A 246 21.27 6.45 12.71
N PHE A 247 20.69 5.95 13.80
CA PHE A 247 19.37 6.37 14.28
C PHE A 247 19.48 7.01 15.66
N GLU A 248 18.61 7.99 15.93
CA GLU A 248 18.67 8.80 17.16
C GLU A 248 18.60 8.00 18.46
N ASP A 249 18.07 6.79 18.42
CA ASP A 249 17.77 5.97 19.60
C ASP A 249 18.66 4.73 19.75
N TRP A 250 19.73 4.63 18.96
CA TRP A 250 20.68 3.51 19.06
C TRP A 250 21.41 3.48 20.41
N ASN A 251 21.72 4.64 20.99
CA ASN A 251 22.43 4.77 22.27
C ASN A 251 21.96 6.03 23.03
N SER A 252 22.19 6.06 24.34
CA SER A 252 21.99 7.26 25.15
C SER A 252 23.23 8.18 25.08
N GLY A 253 23.04 9.44 24.72
CA GLY A 253 24.11 10.44 24.69
C GLY A 253 24.72 10.57 23.30
N GLU A 254 25.99 10.19 23.15
CA GLU A 254 26.66 10.19 21.85
C GLU A 254 26.30 8.91 21.07
N ILE A 255 25.75 9.09 19.87
CA ILE A 255 25.27 8.00 19.03
C ILE A 255 26.35 7.65 18.02
N GLU A 256 26.97 6.48 18.16
CA GLU A 256 27.93 5.98 17.19
C GLU A 256 27.21 5.52 15.91
N MET A 257 27.54 6.16 14.79
CA MET A 257 27.07 5.75 13.46
C MET A 257 27.74 4.44 13.04
N ARG A 258 27.15 3.76 12.06
CA ARG A 258 27.70 2.54 11.48
C ARG A 258 28.34 2.78 10.16
N TYR A 259 29.61 2.40 10.07
CA TYR A 259 30.35 2.44 8.83
C TYR A 259 29.84 1.42 7.82
N THR A 260 29.67 1.86 6.57
CA THR A 260 29.23 1.02 5.44
C THR A 260 30.38 0.77 4.47
N GLY A 261 31.46 0.18 4.99
CA GLY A 261 32.74 0.03 4.31
C GLY A 261 32.81 -1.02 3.21
N GLU A 262 31.81 -1.91 3.13
CA GLU A 262 31.79 -3.01 2.18
C GLU A 262 30.86 -2.68 1.01
N ASP A 263 31.27 -3.05 -0.20
CA ASP A 263 30.45 -2.93 -1.39
C ASP A 263 30.04 -4.31 -1.94
N LYS A 264 28.84 -4.35 -2.51
CA LYS A 264 28.33 -5.53 -3.22
C LYS A 264 27.75 -5.14 -4.58
N PRO A 265 27.90 -6.02 -5.58
CA PRO A 265 27.28 -5.79 -6.87
C PRO A 265 25.76 -5.95 -6.80
N ILE A 266 25.05 -5.05 -7.48
CA ILE A 266 23.63 -5.15 -7.81
C ILE A 266 23.51 -5.99 -9.07
N ARG A 267 22.96 -7.19 -8.96
CA ARG A 267 22.76 -8.09 -10.12
C ARG A 267 21.41 -7.78 -10.76
N ARG A 268 21.41 -7.50 -12.06
CA ARG A 268 20.20 -7.25 -12.85
C ARG A 268 20.05 -8.38 -13.87
N THR A 269 19.50 -9.50 -13.42
CA THR A 269 19.32 -10.71 -14.22
C THR A 269 17.95 -10.81 -14.87
N SER A 270 17.01 -9.95 -14.46
CA SER A 270 15.69 -9.83 -15.06
C SER A 270 15.73 -9.58 -16.56
N THR A 271 14.67 -10.00 -17.25
CA THR A 271 14.36 -9.56 -18.61
C THR A 271 13.87 -8.10 -18.66
N LEU A 272 13.46 -7.54 -17.52
CA LEU A 272 13.03 -6.15 -17.40
C LEU A 272 14.21 -5.22 -17.18
N SER A 273 14.13 -4.05 -17.79
CA SER A 273 15.12 -2.99 -17.61
C SER A 273 14.76 -2.13 -16.40
N TYR A 274 15.13 -2.58 -15.21
CA TYR A 274 15.02 -1.81 -13.98
C TYR A 274 15.90 -0.56 -14.01
N GLY A 275 15.31 0.58 -13.65
CA GLY A 275 15.98 1.87 -13.58
C GLY A 275 16.86 2.03 -12.34
N SER A 276 16.82 3.22 -11.74
CA SER A 276 17.53 3.47 -10.49
C SER A 276 16.99 2.58 -9.36
N VAL A 277 17.87 2.25 -8.42
CA VAL A 277 17.58 1.41 -7.26
C VAL A 277 17.61 2.29 -6.02
N GLU A 278 16.52 2.31 -5.27
CA GLU A 278 16.50 2.92 -3.96
C GLU A 278 16.78 1.85 -2.91
N ILE A 279 17.85 2.03 -2.14
CA ILE A 279 18.15 1.21 -0.97
C ILE A 279 17.53 1.91 0.23
N GLY A 280 16.67 1.19 0.93
CA GLY A 280 16.01 1.66 2.15
C GLY A 280 16.28 0.74 3.33
N VAL A 281 15.90 1.22 4.51
CA VAL A 281 15.89 0.47 5.75
C VAL A 281 14.57 0.67 6.48
N SER A 282 13.98 -0.43 6.93
CA SER A 282 12.92 -0.46 7.92
C SER A 282 13.57 -0.56 9.30
N TYR A 283 13.35 0.44 10.15
CA TYR A 283 13.78 0.45 11.54
C TYR A 283 12.61 0.92 12.41
N ARG A 284 12.21 0.10 13.37
CA ARG A 284 11.05 0.35 14.25
C ARG A 284 9.81 0.84 13.49
N GLU A 285 9.43 0.06 12.48
CA GLU A 285 8.23 0.31 11.67
C GLU A 285 8.28 1.57 10.80
N GLN A 286 9.45 2.21 10.67
CA GLN A 286 9.65 3.38 9.82
C GLN A 286 10.63 3.09 8.70
N LEU A 287 10.34 3.66 7.53
CA LEU A 287 11.19 3.55 6.36
C LEU A 287 12.06 4.79 6.21
N LYS A 288 13.34 4.58 5.97
CA LYS A 288 14.28 5.64 5.59
C LYS A 288 15.04 5.23 4.34
N THR A 289 15.19 6.17 3.42
CA THR A 289 16.02 5.99 2.22
C THR A 289 17.49 6.15 2.59
N LEU A 290 18.27 5.11 2.35
CA LEU A 290 19.71 5.07 2.61
C LEU A 290 20.54 5.44 1.40
N ALA A 291 20.09 5.08 0.19
CA ALA A 291 20.77 5.46 -1.04
C ALA A 291 19.84 5.38 -2.25
N LYS A 292 20.12 6.20 -3.27
CA LYS A 292 19.54 6.14 -4.61
C LYS A 292 20.66 5.92 -5.63
N ILE A 293 20.69 4.72 -6.19
CA ILE A 293 21.75 4.22 -7.06
C ILE A 293 21.25 4.27 -8.49
N ASP A 294 21.87 5.11 -9.31
CA ASP A 294 21.52 5.25 -10.72
C ASP A 294 21.63 3.90 -11.48
N SER A 295 20.80 3.71 -12.50
CA SER A 295 20.80 2.53 -13.37
C SER A 295 22.16 2.20 -14.00
N SER A 296 23.02 3.21 -14.24
CA SER A 296 24.38 3.06 -14.75
C SER A 296 25.39 2.53 -13.72
N LYS A 297 25.02 2.54 -12.43
CA LYS A 297 25.84 2.05 -11.32
C LYS A 297 25.35 0.68 -10.85
N ASN A 298 26.30 -0.17 -10.48
CA ASN A 298 26.04 -1.57 -10.15
C ASN A 298 26.56 -1.97 -8.78
N VAL A 299 26.82 -1.03 -7.87
CA VAL A 299 27.30 -1.33 -6.52
C VAL A 299 26.53 -0.54 -5.48
N PHE A 300 26.30 -1.15 -4.34
CA PHE A 300 25.78 -0.50 -3.14
C PHE A 300 26.70 -0.77 -1.96
N TYR A 301 26.70 0.13 -0.98
CA TYR A 301 27.54 0.05 0.21
C TYR A 301 26.71 -0.37 1.41
N HIS A 302 27.27 -1.22 2.27
CA HIS A 302 26.58 -1.80 3.41
C HIS A 302 27.52 -1.99 4.62
N PRO A 303 26.99 -2.09 5.85
CA PRO A 303 27.80 -2.42 7.03
C PRO A 303 28.20 -3.89 7.03
N LYS A 304 29.22 -4.25 7.82
CA LYS A 304 29.70 -5.64 7.97
C LYS A 304 28.60 -6.60 8.42
N SER A 305 27.65 -6.12 9.23
CA SER A 305 26.54 -6.92 9.77
C SER A 305 25.27 -6.09 9.94
N LEU A 306 24.12 -6.72 9.72
CA LEU A 306 22.80 -6.14 10.02
C LEU A 306 22.55 -6.02 11.53
N SER A 307 21.88 -4.95 11.96
CA SER A 307 21.30 -4.88 13.32
C SER A 307 20.15 -5.84 13.50
N ALA A 308 19.90 -6.24 14.75
CA ALA A 308 18.73 -7.06 15.13
C ALA A 308 17.36 -6.40 14.88
N ASN A 309 17.30 -5.08 14.63
CA ASN A 309 16.06 -4.31 14.42
C ASN A 309 16.00 -3.59 13.08
N GLU A 310 16.89 -3.94 12.15
CA GLU A 310 16.91 -3.36 10.81
C GLU A 310 16.53 -4.41 9.77
N VAL A 311 15.70 -4.01 8.83
CA VAL A 311 15.50 -4.77 7.58
C VAL A 311 15.83 -3.84 6.43
N TRP A 312 16.90 -4.16 5.71
CA TRP A 312 17.24 -3.44 4.49
C TRP A 312 16.41 -3.97 3.34
N PHE A 313 16.08 -3.10 2.40
CA PHE A 313 15.36 -3.47 1.19
C PHE A 313 15.82 -2.61 0.02
N ALA A 314 15.49 -3.06 -1.19
CA ALA A 314 15.70 -2.32 -2.41
C ALA A 314 14.40 -2.22 -3.19
N THR A 315 14.05 -1.02 -3.64
CA THR A 315 12.96 -0.79 -4.61
C THR A 315 13.52 -0.33 -5.94
N SER A 316 12.93 -0.81 -7.04
CA SER A 316 13.29 -0.34 -8.38
C SER A 316 12.11 -0.47 -9.33
N GLN A 317 11.99 0.48 -10.26
CA GLN A 317 10.92 0.54 -11.23
C GLN A 317 11.42 0.14 -12.63
N ALA A 318 10.57 -0.53 -13.39
CA ALA A 318 10.81 -0.89 -14.78
C ALA A 318 9.55 -0.70 -15.63
N GLN A 319 9.74 -0.37 -16.90
CA GLN A 319 8.69 -0.57 -17.91
C GLN A 319 8.75 -2.02 -18.38
N VAL A 320 7.61 -2.70 -18.33
CA VAL A 320 7.58 -4.17 -18.44
C VAL A 320 7.64 -4.64 -19.89
N ILE A 321 7.11 -3.81 -20.78
CA ILE A 321 7.09 -3.97 -22.24
C ILE A 321 7.23 -2.54 -22.78
N ASN A 322 7.60 -2.35 -24.06
CA ASN A 322 7.68 -1.04 -24.71
C ASN A 322 6.58 -0.05 -24.27
N GLU A 323 6.83 1.26 -24.39
CA GLU A 323 5.93 2.32 -23.88
C GLU A 323 4.46 2.15 -24.29
N SER A 324 4.18 1.46 -25.41
CA SER A 324 2.82 1.21 -25.91
C SER A 324 1.99 0.20 -25.12
N SER A 325 2.61 -0.61 -24.25
CA SER A 325 1.92 -1.63 -23.47
C SER A 325 1.08 -1.09 -22.32
N GLY A 326 1.51 0.04 -21.75
CA GLY A 326 0.97 0.64 -20.52
C GLY A 326 1.45 -0.01 -19.22
N TRP A 327 2.21 -1.11 -19.27
CA TRP A 327 2.61 -1.83 -18.06
C TRP A 327 3.85 -1.25 -17.38
N ASN A 328 3.71 -0.92 -16.10
CA ASN A 328 4.82 -0.56 -15.21
C ASN A 328 4.98 -1.60 -14.11
N ALA A 329 6.22 -1.88 -13.73
CA ALA A 329 6.60 -2.75 -12.63
C ALA A 329 7.35 -1.97 -11.56
N THR A 330 7.02 -2.22 -10.30
CA THR A 330 7.86 -1.87 -9.15
C THR A 330 8.22 -3.14 -8.41
N LEU A 331 9.51 -3.43 -8.29
CA LEU A 331 10.03 -4.59 -7.57
C LEU A 331 10.55 -4.13 -6.20
N ASN A 332 10.14 -4.82 -5.14
CA ASN A 332 10.70 -4.69 -3.80
C ASN A 332 11.49 -5.97 -3.43
N VAL A 333 12.71 -5.79 -2.94
CA VAL A 333 13.64 -6.89 -2.60
C VAL A 333 14.16 -6.69 -1.17
N PRO A 334 13.77 -7.50 -0.19
CA PRO A 334 14.43 -7.50 1.12
C PRO A 334 15.88 -7.98 0.97
N ILE A 335 16.79 -7.37 1.72
CA ILE A 335 18.22 -7.66 1.71
C ILE A 335 18.59 -8.31 3.04
N ASP A 336 19.11 -9.53 2.98
CA ASP A 336 19.54 -10.27 4.16
C ASP A 336 21.04 -10.05 4.47
N SER A 337 21.52 -10.74 5.50
CA SER A 337 22.93 -10.63 5.96
C SER A 337 23.98 -11.10 4.94
N SER A 338 23.59 -11.75 3.84
CA SER A 338 24.50 -12.09 2.74
C SER A 338 24.79 -10.89 1.82
N TRP A 339 24.00 -9.83 1.95
CA TRP A 339 24.06 -8.60 1.15
C TRP A 339 23.97 -8.86 -0.36
N GLN A 340 23.38 -9.98 -0.75
CA GLN A 340 23.10 -10.25 -2.16
C GLN A 340 21.86 -9.48 -2.58
N LEU A 341 22.00 -8.64 -3.60
CA LEU A 341 20.89 -7.93 -4.21
C LEU A 341 20.77 -8.34 -5.68
N THR A 342 19.66 -9.01 -6.00
CA THR A 342 19.30 -9.40 -7.37
C THR A 342 17.93 -8.83 -7.73
N LEU A 343 17.91 -8.03 -8.80
CA LEU A 343 16.69 -7.50 -9.41
C LEU A 343 16.22 -8.51 -10.46
N ASP A 344 15.29 -9.36 -10.05
CA ASP A 344 14.74 -10.46 -10.83
C ASP A 344 13.44 -10.96 -10.23
N GLU A 345 12.33 -10.64 -10.86
CA GLU A 345 10.96 -10.92 -10.44
C GLU A 345 10.43 -12.29 -10.87
N SER A 346 11.27 -13.11 -11.53
CA SER A 346 10.83 -14.40 -12.11
C SER A 346 10.31 -15.41 -11.09
N ASP A 347 10.64 -15.24 -9.81
CA ASP A 347 10.13 -16.03 -8.69
C ASP A 347 8.77 -15.55 -8.16
N LEU A 348 8.36 -14.33 -8.54
CA LEU A 348 7.10 -13.71 -8.14
C LEU A 348 6.02 -13.85 -9.20
N PHE A 349 6.37 -13.56 -10.45
CA PHE A 349 5.44 -13.58 -11.56
C PHE A 349 6.15 -13.70 -12.91
N ASN A 350 5.56 -14.46 -13.84
CA ASN A 350 6.09 -14.57 -15.19
C ASN A 350 5.67 -13.37 -16.05
N VAL A 351 6.45 -12.28 -15.98
CA VAL A 351 6.19 -11.03 -16.72
C VAL A 351 6.22 -11.19 -18.24
N SER A 352 6.81 -12.26 -18.78
CA SER A 352 6.80 -12.53 -20.23
C SER A 352 5.40 -12.83 -20.79
N THR A 353 4.43 -13.12 -19.91
CA THR A 353 3.02 -13.36 -20.27
C THR A 353 2.23 -12.07 -20.48
N LEU A 354 2.80 -10.92 -20.09
CA LEU A 354 2.12 -9.64 -20.23
C LEU A 354 2.00 -9.26 -21.70
N SER A 355 0.87 -8.64 -22.04
CA SER A 355 0.48 -8.36 -23.43
C SER A 355 -0.07 -6.94 -23.58
N THR A 356 0.07 -6.39 -24.79
CA THR A 356 -0.53 -5.10 -25.17
C THR A 356 -2.03 -5.22 -25.49
N ALA A 357 -2.56 -6.44 -25.62
CA ALA A 357 -3.98 -6.67 -25.84
C ALA A 357 -4.81 -6.10 -24.68
N LYS A 358 -5.95 -5.47 -25.01
CA LYS A 358 -6.88 -4.96 -23.99
C LYS A 358 -7.69 -6.13 -23.40
N PRO A 359 -8.09 -6.06 -22.11
CA PRO A 359 -9.06 -6.98 -21.54
C PRO A 359 -10.35 -7.07 -22.34
N THR A 360 -10.96 -8.25 -22.33
CA THR A 360 -12.24 -8.49 -23.00
C THR A 360 -13.37 -8.39 -21.99
N LEU A 361 -14.46 -7.75 -22.37
CA LEU A 361 -15.61 -7.50 -21.52
C LEU A 361 -16.81 -8.27 -22.06
N THR A 362 -17.43 -9.10 -21.22
CA THR A 362 -18.51 -10.01 -21.64
C THR A 362 -19.69 -9.92 -20.69
N ASN A 363 -20.88 -9.72 -21.25
CA ASN A 363 -22.12 -9.91 -20.51
C ASN A 363 -22.42 -11.41 -20.39
N ASN A 364 -22.65 -11.86 -19.17
CA ASN A 364 -23.12 -13.21 -18.91
C ASN A 364 -24.64 -13.32 -19.08
N ALA A 365 -25.16 -14.55 -19.17
CA ALA A 365 -26.58 -14.83 -19.41
C ALA A 365 -27.53 -14.27 -18.32
N ASN A 366 -27.00 -14.00 -17.13
CA ASN A 366 -27.66 -13.39 -15.96
C ASN A 366 -27.50 -11.86 -15.91
N GLY A 367 -26.93 -11.22 -16.95
CA GLY A 367 -26.76 -9.78 -17.03
C GLY A 367 -25.59 -9.21 -16.21
N THR A 368 -24.75 -10.08 -15.64
CA THR A 368 -23.53 -9.67 -14.94
C THR A 368 -22.40 -9.48 -15.94
N LEU A 369 -21.45 -8.60 -15.60
CA LEU A 369 -20.29 -8.32 -16.43
C LEU A 369 -19.09 -9.14 -15.94
N SER A 370 -18.38 -9.77 -16.86
CA SER A 370 -17.08 -10.38 -16.61
C SER A 370 -15.99 -9.63 -17.38
N ILE A 371 -14.84 -9.46 -16.72
CA ILE A 371 -13.62 -8.89 -17.29
C ILE A 371 -12.64 -10.04 -17.47
N GLU A 372 -12.41 -10.44 -18.72
CA GLU A 372 -11.46 -11.48 -19.11
C GLU A 372 -10.08 -10.86 -19.32
N LEU A 373 -9.15 -11.22 -18.45
CA LEU A 373 -7.78 -10.72 -18.39
C LEU A 373 -6.77 -11.67 -19.03
N SER A 374 -7.16 -12.92 -19.31
CA SER A 374 -6.28 -13.99 -19.84
C SER A 374 -5.53 -13.64 -21.13
N ASN A 375 -6.08 -12.77 -21.98
CA ASN A 375 -5.41 -12.27 -23.20
C ASN A 375 -4.37 -11.16 -22.92
N ASN A 376 -4.41 -10.59 -21.72
CA ASN A 376 -3.60 -9.46 -21.27
C ASN A 376 -2.52 -9.87 -20.26
N ILE A 377 -2.86 -10.74 -19.31
CA ILE A 377 -1.99 -11.25 -18.26
C ILE A 377 -2.37 -12.72 -17.98
N SER A 378 -1.39 -13.63 -17.90
CA SER A 378 -1.65 -15.04 -17.59
C SER A 378 -1.38 -15.30 -16.12
N ILE A 379 -2.46 -15.39 -15.34
CA ILE A 379 -2.41 -15.65 -13.90
C ILE A 379 -2.65 -17.14 -13.67
N ASN A 380 -1.80 -17.75 -12.85
CA ASN A 380 -1.90 -19.16 -12.46
C ASN A 380 -2.34 -19.30 -11.00
N ASP A 381 -2.87 -20.46 -10.62
CA ASP A 381 -3.28 -20.76 -9.23
C ASP A 381 -2.15 -20.61 -8.20
N SER A 382 -0.90 -20.72 -8.64
CA SER A 382 0.30 -20.53 -7.83
C SER A 382 0.57 -19.07 -7.51
N ASP A 383 0.08 -18.13 -8.32
CA ASP A 383 0.40 -16.72 -8.20
C ASP A 383 -0.36 -16.15 -6.99
N LYS A 384 0.38 -15.64 -6.01
CA LYS A 384 -0.16 -15.09 -4.76
C LYS A 384 -0.04 -13.59 -4.76
N GLY A 385 -1.01 -12.93 -4.13
CA GLY A 385 -1.02 -11.49 -4.11
C GLY A 385 -2.38 -10.86 -3.85
N VAL A 386 -2.48 -9.59 -4.23
CA VAL A 386 -3.71 -8.81 -4.25
C VAL A 386 -3.91 -8.26 -5.66
N GLN A 387 -5.17 -8.24 -6.10
CA GLN A 387 -5.59 -7.65 -7.35
C GLN A 387 -6.59 -6.53 -7.07
N ARG A 388 -6.39 -5.39 -7.74
CA ARG A 388 -7.36 -4.30 -7.82
C ARG A 388 -7.71 -4.07 -9.29
N VAL A 389 -9.00 -3.99 -9.58
CA VAL A 389 -9.51 -3.59 -10.90
C VAL A 389 -10.49 -2.45 -10.72
N ALA A 390 -10.25 -1.33 -11.39
CA ALA A 390 -11.16 -0.20 -11.42
C ALA A 390 -11.72 -0.01 -12.82
N LEU A 391 -13.05 0.05 -12.91
CA LEU A 391 -13.79 0.18 -14.16
C LEU A 391 -14.56 1.50 -14.17
N ARG A 392 -14.32 2.33 -15.19
CA ARG A 392 -15.06 3.57 -15.44
C ARG A 392 -15.69 3.56 -16.85
N PRO A 393 -17.02 3.70 -16.98
CA PRO A 393 -17.65 3.90 -18.28
C PRO A 393 -17.26 5.24 -18.91
N ASN A 394 -16.93 5.27 -20.20
CA ASN A 394 -16.68 6.54 -20.92
C ASN A 394 -17.98 7.16 -21.48
N ARG A 395 -19.16 6.81 -20.97
CA ARG A 395 -20.42 7.49 -21.32
C ARG A 395 -21.23 7.83 -20.07
N ASP A 396 -21.87 8.99 -20.12
CA ASP A 396 -22.75 9.49 -19.06
C ASP A 396 -24.06 8.70 -18.90
N ALA A 397 -24.31 7.69 -19.73
CA ALA A 397 -25.58 6.98 -19.84
C ALA A 397 -25.69 5.68 -19.01
N VAL A 398 -24.74 5.42 -18.11
CA VAL A 398 -24.81 4.31 -17.14
C VAL A 398 -24.88 4.87 -15.73
N ASP A 399 -25.72 4.24 -14.91
CA ASP A 399 -25.97 4.66 -13.54
C ASP A 399 -24.72 4.45 -12.67
N THR A 400 -23.98 3.33 -12.82
CA THR A 400 -22.70 3.13 -12.12
C THR A 400 -21.54 3.83 -12.82
N LYS A 401 -20.93 4.84 -12.17
CA LYS A 401 -19.84 5.68 -12.72
C LYS A 401 -18.43 5.22 -12.41
N LEU A 402 -18.23 4.47 -11.34
CA LEU A 402 -16.96 3.88 -11.00
C LEU A 402 -17.20 2.63 -10.15
N HIS A 403 -16.62 1.51 -10.57
CA HIS A 403 -16.65 0.25 -9.82
C HIS A 403 -15.22 -0.23 -9.58
N VAL A 404 -14.80 -0.24 -8.31
CA VAL A 404 -13.51 -0.78 -7.88
C VAL A 404 -13.71 -2.16 -7.29
N ILE A 405 -12.85 -3.11 -7.64
CA ILE A 405 -12.94 -4.50 -7.19
C ILE A 405 -11.59 -4.92 -6.62
N TYR A 406 -11.61 -5.37 -5.38
CA TYR A 406 -10.47 -6.00 -4.70
C TYR A 406 -10.67 -7.52 -4.61
N SER A 407 -9.69 -8.26 -5.11
CA SER A 407 -9.70 -9.72 -5.11
C SER A 407 -8.30 -10.29 -4.92
N LEU A 408 -8.20 -11.62 -4.85
CA LEU A 408 -6.94 -12.30 -5.11
C LEU A 408 -6.72 -12.36 -6.64
N PRO A 409 -5.47 -12.52 -7.11
CA PRO A 409 -5.16 -12.59 -8.54
C PRO A 409 -5.96 -13.68 -9.26
N LYS A 410 -6.76 -13.27 -10.25
CA LYS A 410 -7.54 -14.13 -11.14
C LYS A 410 -7.53 -13.58 -12.56
N ASP A 411 -7.57 -14.49 -13.53
CA ASP A 411 -7.64 -14.18 -14.96
C ASP A 411 -9.04 -13.75 -15.43
N THR A 412 -10.07 -14.00 -14.63
CA THR A 412 -11.42 -13.48 -14.84
C THR A 412 -11.91 -12.77 -13.58
N VAL A 413 -12.38 -11.53 -13.75
CA VAL A 413 -13.00 -10.75 -12.66
C VAL A 413 -14.48 -10.56 -12.94
N VAL A 414 -15.32 -11.00 -12.02
CA VAL A 414 -16.77 -10.77 -12.07
C VAL A 414 -17.07 -9.43 -11.42
N VAL A 415 -17.85 -8.60 -12.13
CA VAL A 415 -18.35 -7.32 -11.64
C VAL A 415 -19.76 -7.53 -11.08
N PRO A 416 -19.97 -7.39 -9.76
CA PRO A 416 -21.30 -7.52 -9.16
C PRO A 416 -22.33 -6.59 -9.83
N ASN A 417 -23.50 -7.13 -10.17
CA ASN A 417 -24.55 -6.42 -10.90
C ASN A 417 -25.38 -5.51 -9.97
N ILE A 418 -24.74 -4.46 -9.43
CA ILE A 418 -25.37 -3.46 -8.54
C ILE A 418 -26.41 -2.64 -9.30
N GLU A 419 -25.99 -2.08 -10.43
CA GLU A 419 -26.86 -1.52 -11.46
C GLU A 419 -26.34 -2.03 -12.79
N ARG A 420 -27.23 -2.18 -13.77
CA ARG A 420 -26.92 -2.92 -15.00
C ARG A 420 -25.83 -2.20 -15.80
N ILE A 421 -24.61 -2.74 -15.75
CA ILE A 421 -23.52 -2.40 -16.67
C ILE A 421 -23.59 -3.36 -17.86
N ASN A 422 -23.58 -2.86 -19.10
CA ASN A 422 -23.74 -3.67 -20.31
C ASN A 422 -22.52 -3.62 -21.23
N ALA A 423 -21.98 -4.78 -21.61
CA ALA A 423 -20.83 -4.93 -22.52
C ALA A 423 -20.95 -4.21 -23.87
N GLY A 424 -22.17 -4.01 -24.37
CA GLY A 424 -22.42 -3.21 -25.58
C GLY A 424 -22.21 -1.71 -25.38
N ASP A 425 -22.42 -1.22 -24.16
CA ASP A 425 -22.09 0.16 -23.76
C ASP A 425 -20.58 0.28 -23.49
N LEU A 426 -19.86 -0.86 -23.41
CA LEU A 426 -18.46 -1.01 -23.02
C LEU A 426 -17.36 -0.78 -24.07
N THR A 427 -17.71 -0.41 -25.30
CA THR A 427 -16.72 -0.11 -26.37
C THR A 427 -15.76 1.06 -26.06
N THR A 428 -16.01 1.79 -24.98
CA THR A 428 -15.21 2.92 -24.50
C THR A 428 -15.14 2.85 -22.97
N TYR A 429 -14.32 1.98 -22.38
CA TYR A 429 -14.08 2.00 -20.94
C TYR A 429 -12.64 2.28 -20.64
N GLU A 430 -12.44 3.01 -19.55
CA GLU A 430 -11.17 3.11 -18.88
C GLU A 430 -11.13 2.01 -17.81
N LEU A 431 -10.08 1.21 -17.87
CA LEU A 431 -9.81 0.14 -16.92
C LEU A 431 -8.42 0.40 -16.37
N LYS A 432 -8.31 0.41 -15.05
CA LYS A 432 -7.02 0.36 -14.37
C LYS A 432 -6.85 -0.99 -13.71
N GLN A 433 -5.68 -1.58 -13.90
CA GLN A 433 -5.35 -2.88 -13.33
C GLN A 433 -4.12 -2.74 -12.46
N ASP A 434 -4.23 -3.19 -11.21
CA ASP A 434 -3.10 -3.24 -10.30
C ASP A 434 -2.99 -4.65 -9.70
N PHE A 435 -1.78 -5.21 -9.71
CA PHE A 435 -1.46 -6.51 -9.13
C PHE A 435 -0.25 -6.38 -8.23
N TRP A 436 -0.34 -6.88 -7.01
CA TRP A 436 0.81 -7.02 -6.12
C TRP A 436 1.07 -8.49 -5.88
N PHE A 437 2.11 -9.03 -6.54
CA PHE A 437 2.54 -10.41 -6.37
C PHE A 437 3.55 -10.55 -5.22
N THR A 438 3.45 -11.62 -4.44
CA THR A 438 4.35 -11.94 -3.32
C THR A 438 4.90 -13.35 -3.41
N SER A 439 6.03 -13.61 -2.75
CA SER A 439 6.64 -14.94 -2.68
C SER A 439 5.93 -15.86 -1.69
N GLY A 440 5.63 -17.10 -2.10
CA GLY A 440 5.23 -18.18 -1.19
C GLY A 440 3.93 -17.91 -0.39
N GLU A 441 4.01 -18.01 0.94
CA GLU A 441 2.89 -17.82 1.89
C GLU A 441 2.81 -16.38 2.42
N ASP A 442 3.67 -15.47 1.94
CA ASP A 442 3.72 -14.10 2.43
C ASP A 442 2.46 -13.34 2.02
N VAL A 443 1.77 -12.79 3.01
CA VAL A 443 0.54 -12.02 2.81
C VAL A 443 0.87 -10.54 2.87
N LEU A 444 0.76 -9.87 1.72
CA LEU A 444 0.86 -8.42 1.65
C LEU A 444 -0.23 -7.79 2.53
N ASN A 445 0.13 -6.76 3.30
CA ASN A 445 -0.86 -6.05 4.11
C ASN A 445 -1.88 -5.36 3.19
N ALA A 446 -3.13 -5.81 3.22
CA ALA A 446 -4.20 -5.21 2.41
C ALA A 446 -4.40 -3.71 2.69
N GLN A 447 -4.10 -3.23 3.90
CA GLN A 447 -4.19 -1.80 4.20
C GLN A 447 -3.17 -1.00 3.41
N TYR A 448 -1.94 -1.50 3.23
CA TYR A 448 -0.93 -0.84 2.38
C TYR A 448 -1.42 -0.71 0.93
N VAL A 449 -2.00 -1.78 0.38
CA VAL A 449 -2.55 -1.77 -0.98
C VAL A 449 -3.68 -0.76 -1.12
N MET A 450 -4.65 -0.80 -0.20
CA MET A 450 -5.86 0.03 -0.28
C MET A 450 -5.61 1.50 0.06
N ASP A 451 -4.66 1.78 0.96
CA ASP A 451 -4.35 3.14 1.43
C ASP A 451 -3.65 4.00 0.38
N MET A 452 -2.96 3.40 -0.61
CA MET A 452 -2.48 4.16 -1.78
C MET A 452 -3.63 4.80 -2.59
N PHE A 453 -4.87 4.38 -2.35
CA PHE A 453 -6.07 4.88 -3.02
C PHE A 453 -7.02 5.64 -2.08
N HIS A 454 -6.50 6.15 -0.94
CA HIS A 454 -7.28 6.85 0.09
C HIS A 454 -7.99 8.13 -0.39
N ALA A 455 -7.54 8.72 -1.50
CA ALA A 455 -8.20 9.88 -2.11
C ALA A 455 -9.26 9.41 -3.10
N THR A 456 -10.44 10.05 -3.08
CA THR A 456 -11.56 9.67 -3.96
C THR A 456 -11.96 10.79 -4.90
N ALA A 457 -12.34 10.42 -6.13
CA ALA A 457 -12.89 11.34 -7.10
C ALA A 457 -13.96 10.64 -7.94
N LEU A 458 -15.04 11.38 -8.23
CA LEU A 458 -16.19 10.91 -9.00
C LEU A 458 -15.81 10.41 -10.42
N SER A 459 -14.71 10.89 -10.98
CA SER A 459 -14.36 10.62 -12.37
C SER A 459 -12.98 10.01 -12.56
N SER A 460 -12.17 9.80 -11.53
CA SER A 460 -10.80 9.29 -11.73
C SER A 460 -10.74 7.78 -11.51
N VAL A 461 -10.28 7.03 -12.53
CA VAL A 461 -10.05 5.57 -12.42
C VAL A 461 -8.85 5.24 -11.52
N ASP A 462 -7.95 6.21 -11.34
CA ASP A 462 -6.77 6.10 -10.49
C ASP A 462 -7.11 6.20 -9.01
N LYS A 463 -8.31 6.66 -8.68
CA LYS A 463 -8.81 6.85 -7.31
C LYS A 463 -9.93 5.86 -7.02
N ASP A 464 -10.08 5.50 -5.76
CA ASP A 464 -11.18 4.64 -5.35
C ASP A 464 -12.46 5.41 -5.11
N ALA A 465 -13.62 4.77 -5.21
CA ALA A 465 -14.88 5.36 -4.74
C ALA A 465 -14.93 5.38 -3.20
N HIS A 466 -14.47 4.30 -2.57
CA HIS A 466 -14.50 4.14 -1.12
C HIS A 466 -13.09 3.80 -0.63
N GLY A 467 -12.14 4.70 -0.91
CA GLY A 467 -10.72 4.56 -0.58
C GLY A 467 -10.51 4.39 0.93
N LEU A 468 -9.56 3.53 1.30
CA LEU A 468 -9.19 3.30 2.69
C LEU A 468 -8.42 4.48 3.23
N ILE A 469 -8.75 4.94 4.43
CA ILE A 469 -7.96 5.92 5.16
C ILE A 469 -7.42 5.29 6.43
N ILE A 470 -6.11 5.35 6.58
CA ILE A 470 -5.39 5.02 7.82
C ILE A 470 -4.58 6.23 8.28
N ASP A 471 -4.31 6.31 9.58
CA ASP A 471 -3.43 7.36 10.10
C ASP A 471 -1.96 7.08 9.80
N GLU A 472 -1.13 8.12 9.95
CA GLU A 472 0.28 8.09 9.56
C GLU A 472 1.07 6.97 10.25
N VAL A 473 0.79 6.69 11.52
CA VAL A 473 1.47 5.62 12.25
C VAL A 473 1.11 4.25 11.66
N THR A 474 -0.18 4.00 11.47
CA THR A 474 -0.65 2.75 10.85
C THR A 474 -0.12 2.59 9.41
N ARG A 475 0.03 3.71 8.68
CA ARG A 475 0.58 3.74 7.32
C ARG A 475 2.05 3.35 7.31
N ASP A 476 2.85 3.94 8.21
CA ASP A 476 4.27 3.63 8.36
C ASP A 476 4.46 2.14 8.70
N GLU A 477 3.68 1.62 9.65
CA GLU A 477 3.66 0.19 10.00
C GLU A 477 3.36 -0.70 8.78
N ALA A 478 2.29 -0.40 8.03
CA ALA A 478 1.88 -1.18 6.86
C ALA A 478 2.90 -1.11 5.72
N LEU A 479 3.52 0.06 5.50
CA LEU A 479 4.61 0.26 4.54
C LEU A 479 5.85 -0.54 4.95
N SER A 480 6.24 -0.44 6.21
CA SER A 480 7.37 -1.17 6.78
C SER A 480 7.19 -2.67 6.65
N ASP A 481 6.03 -3.22 7.02
CA ASP A 481 5.77 -4.64 6.88
C ASP A 481 5.80 -5.11 5.42
N SER A 482 5.28 -4.29 4.51
CA SER A 482 5.32 -4.59 3.07
C SER A 482 6.74 -4.54 2.49
N SER A 483 7.60 -3.64 2.99
CA SER A 483 9.00 -3.52 2.56
C SER A 483 9.87 -4.73 2.91
N LYS A 484 9.47 -5.48 3.96
CA LYS A 484 10.15 -6.71 4.39
C LYS A 484 9.85 -7.90 3.48
N LEU A 485 8.83 -7.77 2.61
CA LEU A 485 8.40 -8.83 1.71
C LEU A 485 9.00 -8.64 0.33
N ARG A 486 9.41 -9.75 -0.29
CA ARG A 486 9.70 -9.74 -1.72
C ARG A 486 8.38 -9.58 -2.47
N SER A 487 8.24 -8.52 -3.27
CA SER A 487 7.00 -8.24 -3.98
C SER A 487 7.19 -7.53 -5.32
N LEU A 488 6.24 -7.75 -6.23
CA LEU A 488 6.18 -7.12 -7.55
C LEU A 488 4.82 -6.46 -7.71
N HIS A 489 4.82 -5.14 -7.85
CA HIS A 489 3.62 -4.37 -8.20
C HIS A 489 3.59 -4.12 -9.70
N LEU A 490 2.57 -4.63 -10.38
CA LEU A 490 2.28 -4.40 -11.79
C LEU A 490 1.07 -3.49 -11.92
N VAL A 491 1.22 -2.40 -12.70
CA VAL A 491 0.14 -1.45 -12.99
C VAL A 491 -0.05 -1.32 -14.49
N ARG A 492 -1.30 -1.22 -14.93
CA ARG A 492 -1.67 -0.89 -16.31
C ARG A 492 -2.79 0.13 -16.39
#